data_AF-A0A8T5KC03-F1
#
_entry.id   AF-A0A8T5KC03-F1
#
_cell.length_a   1.000
_cell.length_b   1.000
_cell.length_c   1.000
_cell.angle_alpha   90.00
_cell.angle_beta   90.00
_cell.angle_gamma   90.00
#
_symmetry.space_group_name_H-M   'P 1'
#
loop_
_entity.id
_entity.type
_entity.pdbx_description
1 polymer ?
#
loop_
_entity_poly.entity_id
_entity_poly.type
_entity_poly.pdbx_seq_one_letter_code
_entity_poly.pdbx_strand_id
1 'polypeptide(L)'
;GLVKGRSISALIASALYAACRDTETPRTLKDVADAGNIKKKDIARCYRLLHRELELKMPVVDPTQCVAKIASKLQISEKTKRYGIKVLREAQEHEESAGKDPMGLAAAALYLSCVKNGEDRTQRDIAEAANVTEVTIRNRYKGLRLDQSIVRT
;
A
#
# COMPACT_ATOMS: atom_id res chain seq x y z
N GLY A 1 4.44 7.22 -29.27
CA GLY A 1 5.82 7.57 -28.82
C GLY A 1 5.76 8.13 -27.41
N LEU A 2 6.65 7.70 -26.51
CA LEU A 2 6.62 8.03 -25.08
C LEU A 2 6.65 9.54 -24.75
N VAL A 3 7.13 10.38 -25.67
CA VAL A 3 7.45 11.79 -25.40
C VAL A 3 6.39 12.78 -25.94
N LYS A 4 5.60 12.41 -26.95
CA LYS A 4 4.69 13.35 -27.62
C LYS A 4 3.56 13.80 -26.69
N GLY A 5 3.39 15.12 -26.53
CA GLY A 5 2.33 15.75 -25.73
C GLY A 5 2.58 15.77 -24.22
N ARG A 6 3.82 15.55 -23.77
CA ARG A 6 4.18 15.44 -22.35
C ARG A 6 5.35 16.35 -22.01
N SER A 7 5.38 16.83 -20.77
CA SER A 7 6.55 17.55 -20.25
C SER A 7 7.75 16.60 -20.21
N ILE A 8 8.84 17.00 -20.85
CA ILE A 8 10.13 16.28 -20.82
C ILE A 8 10.60 16.13 -19.36
N SER A 9 10.49 17.19 -18.57
CA SER A 9 10.87 17.17 -17.14
C SER A 9 10.06 16.15 -16.35
N ALA A 10 8.75 16.01 -16.62
CA ALA A 10 7.92 15.00 -15.96
C ALA A 10 8.34 13.57 -16.34
N LEU A 11 8.77 13.35 -17.59
CA LEU A 11 9.26 12.06 -18.05
C LEU A 11 10.60 11.70 -17.38
N ILE A 12 11.55 12.64 -17.33
CA ILE A 12 12.83 12.49 -16.64
C ILE A 12 12.61 12.17 -15.16
N ALA A 13 11.77 12.95 -14.47
CA ALA A 13 11.45 12.73 -13.05
C ALA A 13 10.81 11.35 -12.82
N SER A 14 9.95 10.88 -13.73
CA SER A 14 9.35 9.56 -13.62
C SER A 14 10.33 8.41 -13.86
N ALA A 15 11.31 8.60 -14.76
CA ALA A 15 12.37 7.62 -15.01
C ALA A 15 13.32 7.53 -13.81
N LEU A 16 13.71 8.68 -13.23
CA LEU A 16 14.48 8.74 -11.99
C LEU A 16 13.74 8.02 -10.84
N TYR A 17 12.44 8.31 -10.68
CA TYR A 17 11.62 7.64 -9.68
C TYR A 17 11.57 6.11 -9.88
N ALA A 18 11.46 5.65 -11.13
CA ALA A 18 11.48 4.22 -11.45
C ALA A 18 12.84 3.59 -11.09
N ALA A 19 13.96 4.22 -11.46
CA ALA A 19 15.29 3.74 -11.10
C ALA A 19 15.49 3.64 -9.59
N CYS A 20 15.07 4.66 -8.82
CA CYS A 20 15.16 4.62 -7.35
C CYS A 20 14.34 3.47 -6.72
N ARG A 21 13.23 3.08 -7.34
CA ARG A 21 12.43 1.93 -6.89
C ARG A 21 13.08 0.60 -7.24
N ASP A 22 13.73 0.52 -8.40
CA ASP A 22 14.42 -0.66 -8.88
C ASP A 22 15.66 -0.98 -8.03
N THR A 23 16.43 0.05 -7.65
CA THR A 23 17.64 -0.08 -6.81
C THR A 23 17.36 -0.22 -5.31
N GLU A 24 16.13 -0.53 -4.91
CA GLU A 24 15.70 -0.64 -3.51
C GLU A 24 16.02 0.59 -2.62
N THR A 25 16.18 1.77 -3.24
CA THR A 25 16.35 3.06 -2.55
C THR A 25 15.13 3.95 -2.76
N PRO A 26 13.91 3.49 -2.43
CA PRO A 26 12.69 4.17 -2.84
C PRO A 26 12.62 5.58 -2.25
N ARG A 27 12.46 6.57 -3.14
CA ARG A 27 12.02 7.92 -2.78
C ARG A 27 10.52 8.01 -2.90
N THR A 28 9.89 8.95 -2.19
CA THR A 28 8.46 9.18 -2.40
C THR A 28 8.26 9.97 -3.69
N LEU A 29 7.09 9.81 -4.33
CA LEU A 29 6.68 10.66 -5.45
C LEU A 29 6.63 12.14 -5.07
N LYS A 30 6.47 12.46 -3.78
CA LYS A 30 6.48 13.84 -3.28
C LYS A 30 7.91 14.39 -3.27
N ASP A 31 8.88 13.61 -2.80
CA ASP A 31 10.29 14.04 -2.79
C ASP A 31 10.78 14.41 -4.20
N VAL A 32 10.44 13.59 -5.19
CA VAL A 32 10.80 13.84 -6.59
C VAL A 32 10.03 15.04 -7.17
N ALA A 33 8.76 15.21 -6.80
CA ALA A 33 7.96 16.34 -7.21
C ALA A 33 8.51 17.67 -6.67
N ASP A 34 8.85 17.69 -5.39
CA ASP A 34 9.35 18.87 -4.68
C ASP A 34 10.75 19.25 -5.21
N ALA A 35 11.64 18.27 -5.41
CA ALA A 35 12.98 18.50 -5.96
C ALA A 35 12.97 18.98 -7.42
N GLY A 36 12.01 18.51 -8.22
CA GLY A 36 11.90 18.86 -9.63
C GLY A 36 11.02 20.07 -9.92
N ASN A 37 10.32 20.62 -8.92
CA ASN A 37 9.21 21.58 -9.10
C ASN A 37 8.18 21.10 -10.15
N ILE A 38 7.83 19.81 -10.10
CA ILE A 38 6.89 19.18 -11.04
C ILE A 38 5.69 18.69 -10.25
N LYS A 39 4.49 18.86 -10.80
CA LYS A 39 3.27 18.36 -10.16
C LYS A 39 3.35 16.83 -10.03
N LYS A 40 3.21 16.33 -8.80
CA LYS A 40 3.15 14.89 -8.47
C LYS A 40 2.28 14.06 -9.41
N LYS A 41 1.12 14.62 -9.83
CA LYS A 41 0.17 13.95 -10.74
C LYS A 41 0.76 13.64 -12.12
N ASP A 42 1.64 14.51 -12.62
CA ASP A 42 2.23 14.38 -13.96
C ASP A 42 3.38 13.36 -13.93
N ILE A 43 4.18 13.34 -12.86
CA ILE A 43 5.17 12.28 -12.60
C ILE A 43 4.48 10.92 -12.51
N ALA A 44 3.40 10.83 -11.70
CA ALA A 44 2.65 9.59 -11.55
C ALA A 44 2.04 9.09 -12.87
N ARG A 45 1.57 10.00 -13.74
CA ARG A 45 1.05 9.66 -15.07
C ARG A 45 2.16 9.12 -15.97
N CYS A 46 3.31 9.78 -16.03
CA CYS A 46 4.44 9.34 -16.85
C CYS A 46 5.04 8.03 -16.34
N TYR A 47 5.11 7.84 -15.02
CA TYR A 47 5.57 6.61 -14.41
C TYR A 47 4.70 5.40 -14.78
N ARG A 48 3.37 5.52 -14.72
CA ARG A 48 2.45 4.43 -15.13
C ARG A 48 2.65 4.03 -16.58
N LEU A 49 2.93 5.00 -17.44
CA LEU A 49 3.27 4.74 -18.84
C LEU A 49 4.61 4.00 -18.95
N LEU A 50 5.68 4.52 -18.33
CA LEU A 50 7.00 3.88 -18.37
C LEU A 50 6.91 2.43 -17.90
N HIS A 51 6.22 2.19 -16.79
CA HIS A 51 5.99 0.86 -16.26
C HIS A 51 5.31 -0.08 -17.26
N ARG A 52 4.33 0.42 -18.02
CA ARG A 52 3.61 -0.38 -19.02
C ARG A 52 4.42 -0.61 -20.29
N GLU A 53 5.05 0.44 -20.83
CA GLU A 53 5.74 0.37 -22.12
C GLU A 53 7.12 -0.31 -22.02
N LEU A 54 7.76 -0.27 -20.84
CA LEU A 54 9.06 -0.88 -20.59
C LEU A 54 8.95 -2.20 -19.79
N GLU A 55 7.73 -2.68 -19.54
CA GLU A 55 7.45 -3.91 -18.79
C GLU A 55 8.24 -4.04 -17.47
N LEU A 56 8.35 -2.92 -16.75
CA LEU A 56 9.17 -2.86 -15.54
C LEU A 56 8.63 -3.81 -14.47
N LYS A 57 9.46 -4.76 -14.02
CA LYS A 57 9.16 -5.65 -12.90
C LYS A 57 9.52 -4.98 -11.60
N MET A 58 8.64 -4.10 -11.10
CA MET A 58 8.89 -3.51 -9.79
C MET A 58 8.72 -4.52 -8.67
N PRO A 59 9.57 -4.46 -7.62
CA PRO A 59 9.39 -5.30 -6.44
C PRO A 59 8.01 -5.03 -5.87
N VAL A 60 7.17 -6.07 -5.89
CA VAL A 60 5.86 -6.06 -5.25
C VAL A 60 6.14 -6.13 -3.76
N VAL A 61 5.73 -5.09 -3.04
CA VAL A 61 5.86 -5.08 -1.58
C VAL A 61 5.00 -6.22 -1.04
N ASP A 62 5.64 -7.17 -0.37
CA ASP A 62 4.95 -8.27 0.29
C ASP A 62 3.99 -7.68 1.34
N PRO A 63 2.67 -7.87 1.18
CA PRO A 63 1.69 -7.31 2.10
C PRO A 63 1.87 -7.81 3.54
N THR A 64 2.47 -9.00 3.73
CA THR A 64 2.78 -9.51 5.07
C THR A 64 3.89 -8.71 5.76
N GLN A 65 4.87 -8.19 5.00
CA GLN A 65 5.88 -7.27 5.51
C GLN A 65 5.25 -5.93 5.93
N CYS A 66 4.21 -5.46 5.23
CA CYS A 66 3.46 -4.28 5.65
C CYS A 66 2.82 -4.49 7.03
N VAL A 67 2.17 -5.64 7.26
CA VAL A 67 1.59 -5.98 8.58
C VAL A 67 2.66 -5.97 9.66
N ALA A 68 3.80 -6.63 9.42
CA ALA A 68 4.90 -6.67 10.36
C ALA A 68 5.42 -5.27 10.70
N LYS A 69 5.60 -4.41 9.69
CA LYS A 69 6.09 -3.03 9.85
C LYS A 69 5.13 -2.18 10.68
N ILE A 70 3.82 -2.27 10.42
CA ILE A 70 2.80 -1.51 11.17
C ILE A 70 2.72 -2.02 12.61
N ALA A 71 2.69 -3.34 12.80
CA ALA A 71 2.64 -3.97 14.11
C ALA A 71 3.83 -3.59 14.98
N SER A 72 5.05 -3.60 14.42
CA SER A 72 6.26 -3.17 15.14
C SER A 72 6.21 -1.70 15.54
N LYS A 73 5.73 -0.79 14.67
CA LYS A 73 5.60 0.64 15.00
C LYS A 73 4.62 0.88 16.16
N LEU A 74 3.53 0.12 16.20
CA LEU A 74 2.48 0.26 17.21
C LEU A 74 2.65 -0.69 18.39
N GLN A 75 3.77 -1.40 18.48
CA GLN A 75 4.06 -2.38 19.54
C GLN A 75 2.90 -3.37 19.77
N ILE A 76 2.26 -3.80 18.68
CA ILE A 76 1.14 -4.76 18.73
C ILE A 76 1.68 -6.16 19.06
N SER A 77 0.95 -6.92 19.87
CA SER A 77 1.38 -8.26 20.27
C SER A 77 1.57 -9.22 19.09
N GLU A 78 2.50 -10.17 19.24
CA GLU A 78 2.76 -11.20 18.23
C GLU A 78 1.52 -12.06 17.91
N LYS A 79 0.66 -12.29 18.91
CA LYS A 79 -0.63 -12.98 18.70
C LYS A 79 -1.50 -12.23 17.69
N THR A 80 -1.63 -10.92 17.85
CA THR A 80 -2.44 -10.05 16.98
C THR A 80 -1.81 -9.88 15.61
N LYS A 81 -0.49 -9.70 15.54
CA LYS A 81 0.25 -9.65 14.27
C LYS A 81 0.06 -10.95 13.47
N ARG A 82 0.19 -12.11 14.10
CA ARG A 82 0.01 -13.42 13.43
C ARG A 82 -1.41 -13.60 12.92
N TYR A 83 -2.41 -13.18 13.69
CA TYR A 83 -3.80 -13.18 13.21
C TYR A 83 -3.99 -12.25 12.01
N GLY A 84 -3.38 -11.05 12.02
CA GLY A 84 -3.45 -10.11 10.88
C GLY A 84 -2.83 -10.66 9.60
N ILE A 85 -1.72 -11.38 9.71
CA ILE A 85 -1.12 -12.08 8.57
C ILE A 85 -2.06 -13.18 8.05
N LYS A 86 -2.73 -13.93 8.94
CA LYS A 86 -3.69 -14.96 8.54
C LYS A 86 -4.86 -14.35 7.76
N VAL A 87 -5.48 -13.31 8.31
CA VAL A 87 -6.60 -12.59 7.66
C VAL A 87 -6.18 -12.05 6.30
N LEU A 88 -4.98 -11.49 6.20
CA LEU A 88 -4.47 -10.95 4.95
C LEU A 88 -4.30 -12.03 3.88
N ARG A 89 -3.78 -13.21 4.25
CA ARG A 89 -3.60 -14.33 3.32
C ARG A 89 -4.93 -14.87 2.81
N GLU A 90 -5.90 -15.08 3.70
CA GLU A 90 -7.26 -15.49 3.34
C GLU A 90 -7.88 -14.50 2.33
N ALA A 91 -7.77 -13.20 2.59
CA ALA A 91 -8.27 -12.17 1.68
C ALA A 91 -7.53 -12.09 0.33
N GLN A 92 -6.29 -12.57 0.26
CA GLN A 92 -5.54 -12.67 -1.00
C GLN A 92 -5.96 -13.90 -1.83
N GLU A 93 -6.25 -15.02 -1.17
CA GLU A 93 -6.70 -16.26 -1.80
C GLU A 93 -8.09 -16.14 -2.42
N HIS A 94 -8.98 -15.33 -1.84
CA HIS A 94 -10.33 -15.09 -2.36
C HIS A 94 -10.41 -14.03 -3.49
N GLU A 95 -9.29 -13.70 -4.15
CA GLU A 95 -9.16 -12.67 -5.21
C GLU A 95 -9.67 -11.26 -4.85
N GLU A 96 -10.10 -11.03 -3.60
CA GLU A 96 -10.60 -9.74 -3.15
C GLU A 96 -9.52 -8.65 -3.13
N SER A 97 -8.24 -9.04 -3.21
CA SER A 97 -7.10 -8.13 -3.25
C SER A 97 -6.83 -7.50 -4.62
N ALA A 98 -7.45 -8.01 -5.69
CA ALA A 98 -7.20 -7.55 -7.06
C ALA A 98 -7.51 -6.05 -7.22
N GLY A 99 -6.48 -5.27 -7.61
CA GLY A 99 -6.59 -3.83 -7.84
C GLY A 99 -6.65 -2.95 -6.58
N LYS A 100 -6.53 -3.52 -5.37
CA LYS A 100 -6.56 -2.77 -4.10
C LYS A 100 -5.12 -2.48 -3.61
N ASP A 101 -4.94 -1.31 -3.00
CA ASP A 101 -3.66 -0.91 -2.40
C ASP A 101 -3.22 -1.91 -1.29
N PRO A 102 -2.05 -2.56 -1.42
CA PRO A 102 -1.57 -3.57 -0.47
C PRO A 102 -1.39 -3.05 0.96
N MET A 103 -0.98 -1.79 1.11
CA MET A 103 -0.75 -1.18 2.42
C MET A 103 -2.07 -0.97 3.16
N GLY A 104 -3.09 -0.46 2.47
CA GLY A 104 -4.43 -0.29 3.03
C GLY A 104 -5.09 -1.62 3.41
N LEU A 105 -4.83 -2.70 2.65
CA LEU A 105 -5.34 -4.03 2.98
C LEU A 105 -4.65 -4.61 4.22
N ALA A 106 -3.31 -4.55 4.27
CA ALA A 106 -2.54 -4.96 5.44
C ALA A 106 -2.93 -4.19 6.71
N ALA A 107 -3.12 -2.87 6.60
CA ALA A 107 -3.58 -2.02 7.69
C ALA A 107 -4.98 -2.43 8.20
N ALA A 108 -5.92 -2.71 7.29
CA ALA A 108 -7.26 -3.14 7.66
C ALA A 108 -7.29 -4.54 8.29
N ALA A 109 -6.49 -5.49 7.77
CA ALA A 109 -6.35 -6.82 8.35
C ALA A 109 -5.77 -6.75 9.77
N LEU A 110 -4.76 -5.91 9.99
CA LEU A 110 -4.19 -5.68 11.32
C LEU A 110 -5.19 -5.02 12.27
N TYR A 111 -5.93 -4.01 11.81
CA TYR A 111 -6.98 -3.39 12.64
C TYR A 111 -8.08 -4.39 13.03
N LEU A 112 -8.54 -5.22 12.09
CA LEU A 112 -9.49 -6.30 12.40
C LEU A 112 -8.95 -7.26 13.47
N SER A 113 -7.64 -7.52 13.42
CA SER A 113 -6.96 -8.36 14.41
C SER A 113 -6.92 -7.71 15.78
N CYS A 114 -6.65 -6.40 15.84
CA CYS A 114 -6.68 -5.64 17.08
C CYS A 114 -8.07 -5.71 17.73
N VAL A 115 -9.13 -5.47 16.95
CA VAL A 115 -10.52 -5.58 17.42
C VAL A 115 -10.82 -6.99 17.91
N LYS A 116 -10.36 -8.03 17.21
CA LYS A 116 -10.61 -9.43 17.58
C LYS A 116 -9.90 -9.84 18.88
N ASN A 117 -8.70 -9.33 19.13
CA ASN A 117 -7.87 -9.70 20.27
C ASN A 117 -7.95 -8.71 21.45
N GLY A 118 -8.75 -7.65 21.34
CA GLY A 118 -8.92 -6.65 22.40
C GLY A 118 -7.72 -5.70 22.57
N GLU A 119 -6.97 -5.45 21.50
CA GLU A 119 -5.88 -4.46 21.50
C GLU A 119 -6.47 -3.05 21.36
N ASP A 120 -6.11 -2.15 22.28
CA ASP A 120 -6.59 -0.76 22.28
C ASP A 120 -5.85 0.08 21.23
N ARG A 121 -6.28 -0.07 19.97
CA ARG A 121 -5.76 0.66 18.81
C ARG A 121 -6.90 1.21 17.98
N THR A 122 -6.86 2.51 17.70
CA THR A 122 -7.86 3.18 16.86
C THR A 122 -7.53 3.02 15.37
N GLN A 123 -8.51 3.28 14.50
CA GLN A 123 -8.25 3.34 13.05
C GLN A 123 -7.24 4.45 12.70
N ARG A 124 -7.22 5.54 13.48
CA ARG A 124 -6.27 6.64 13.29
C ARG A 124 -4.84 6.19 13.56
N ASP A 125 -4.60 5.49 14.67
CA ASP A 125 -3.25 5.02 15.02
C ASP A 125 -2.68 4.10 13.94
N ILE A 126 -3.51 3.19 13.42
CA ILE A 126 -3.14 2.29 12.32
C ILE A 126 -2.91 3.07 11.02
N ALA A 127 -3.75 4.07 10.72
CA ALA A 127 -3.63 4.90 9.52
C ALA A 127 -2.33 5.69 9.50
N GLU A 128 -1.97 6.31 10.62
CA GLU A 128 -0.71 7.06 10.79
C GLU A 128 0.50 6.13 10.64
N ALA A 129 0.50 4.97 11.29
CA ALA A 129 1.60 4.01 11.20
C ALA A 129 1.81 3.46 9.78
N ALA A 130 0.71 3.25 9.04
CA ALA A 130 0.69 2.76 7.66
C ALA A 130 0.82 3.85 6.61
N ASN A 131 0.79 5.13 7.00
CA ASN A 131 0.77 6.29 6.10
C ASN A 131 -0.36 6.23 5.05
N VAL A 132 -1.56 5.88 5.51
CA VAL A 132 -2.81 5.85 4.73
C VAL A 132 -3.88 6.70 5.41
N THR A 133 -5.04 6.85 4.79
CA THR A 133 -6.16 7.58 5.43
C THR A 133 -7.03 6.64 6.26
N GLU A 134 -7.65 7.16 7.33
CA GLU A 134 -8.64 6.40 8.11
C GLU A 134 -9.78 5.87 7.23
N VAL A 135 -10.22 6.64 6.23
CA VAL A 135 -11.27 6.25 5.29
C VAL A 135 -10.84 5.04 4.46
N THR A 136 -9.56 4.97 4.07
CA THR A 136 -8.98 3.79 3.41
C THR A 136 -9.13 2.56 4.30
N ILE A 137 -8.73 2.63 5.58
CA ILE A 137 -8.85 1.52 6.53
C ILE A 137 -10.32 1.13 6.70
N ARG A 138 -11.21 2.10 6.92
CA ARG A 138 -12.64 1.86 7.12
C ARG A 138 -13.30 1.12 5.97
N ASN A 139 -13.01 1.53 4.74
CA ASN A 139 -13.57 0.91 3.54
C ASN A 139 -13.05 -0.52 3.35
N ARG A 140 -11.77 -0.77 3.65
CA ARG A 140 -11.16 -2.10 3.52
C ARG A 140 -11.60 -3.04 4.65
N TYR A 141 -11.69 -2.54 5.87
CA TYR A 141 -12.20 -3.26 7.04
C TYR A 141 -13.62 -3.80 6.82
N LYS A 142 -14.51 -2.98 6.23
CA LYS A 142 -15.88 -3.42 5.90
C LYS A 142 -15.89 -4.64 4.99
N GLY A 143 -15.05 -4.65 3.94
CA GLY A 143 -14.92 -5.79 3.03
C GLY A 143 -14.45 -7.05 3.75
N LEU A 144 -13.31 -6.95 4.46
CA LEU A 144 -12.74 -8.08 5.20
C LEU A 144 -13.69 -8.66 6.26
N ARG A 145 -14.48 -7.80 6.92
CA ARG A 145 -15.43 -8.25 7.95
C ARG A 145 -16.64 -8.98 7.36
N LEU A 146 -17.14 -8.54 6.19
CA LEU A 146 -18.24 -9.21 5.49
C LEU A 146 -17.81 -10.60 5.05
N ASP A 147 -16.60 -10.75 4.55
CA ASP A 147 -16.10 -12.03 4.08
C ASP A 147 -15.94 -13.06 5.22
N GLN A 148 -15.41 -12.63 6.38
CA GLN A 148 -15.37 -13.48 7.58
C GLN A 148 -16.75 -13.90 8.11
N SER A 149 -17.82 -13.19 7.78
CA SER A 149 -19.19 -13.62 8.10
C SER A 149 -19.75 -14.61 7.08
N ILE A 150 -19.31 -14.55 5.82
CA ILE A 150 -19.74 -15.47 4.76
C ILE A 150 -19.11 -16.86 4.96
N VAL A 151 -17.83 -16.93 5.33
CA VAL A 151 -17.12 -18.21 5.56
C VAL A 151 -17.59 -18.96 6.83
N ARG A 152 -18.41 -18.33 7.69
CA ARG A 152 -18.95 -18.92 8.92
C ARG A 152 -20.40 -19.41 8.84
N THR A 153 -21.02 -19.34 7.66
CA THR A 153 -22.38 -19.87 7.40
C THR A 153 -22.28 -21.07 6.48
#